data_AF-H5YRD5-F1
#
_entry.id   AF-H5YRD5-F1
#
_cell.length_a   1.000
_cell.length_b   1.000
_cell.length_c   1.000
_cell.angle_alpha   90.00
_cell.angle_beta   90.00
_cell.angle_gamma   90.00
#
_symmetry.space_group_name_H-M   'P 1'
#
loop_
_entity.id
_entity.type
_entity.pdbx_description
1 polymer ?
#
loop_
_entity_poly.entity_id
_entity_poly.type
_entity_poly.pdbx_seq_one_letter_code
_entity_poly.pdbx_strand_id
1 'polypeptide(L)'
;MVGTAKDEDIAADLIRTVSRHSLAYMLCAASEMFRHYDFDPLDLMIIHAVLNANVLKIMKNPELDRQFGSIQAVEPDKIKQGVSRAALSRFFGLPIETVRRRADRLKKQGIFRETDQGLIVTEANQFKFGNNHELQRTNMLLVRKFLRDLTEAGVELPGGI
;
A
#
# COMPACT_ATOMS: atom_id res chain seq x y z
N MET A 1 -18.67 -18.95 34.72
CA MET A 1 -17.99 -17.70 34.30
C MET A 1 -16.51 -17.77 34.69
N VAL A 2 -15.70 -18.56 33.98
CA VAL A 2 -14.24 -18.71 34.17
C VAL A 2 -13.63 -18.82 32.77
N GLY A 3 -13.66 -17.74 32.01
CA GLY A 3 -13.19 -17.72 30.61
C GLY A 3 -12.68 -16.37 30.14
N THR A 4 -13.03 -15.27 30.81
CA THR A 4 -12.73 -13.92 30.30
C THR A 4 -11.30 -13.45 30.58
N ALA A 5 -10.73 -13.78 31.75
CA ALA A 5 -9.42 -13.27 32.14
C ALA A 5 -8.24 -13.98 31.45
N LYS A 6 -8.39 -15.26 31.06
CA LYS A 6 -7.30 -16.05 30.46
C LYS A 6 -7.14 -15.79 28.96
N ASP A 7 -8.26 -15.53 28.27
CA ASP A 7 -8.29 -15.18 26.85
C ASP A 7 -7.81 -13.72 26.63
N GLU A 8 -8.07 -12.80 27.57
CA GLU A 8 -7.51 -11.44 27.55
C GLU A 8 -5.98 -11.42 27.74
N ASP A 9 -5.44 -12.31 28.57
CA ASP A 9 -3.99 -12.43 28.83
C ASP A 9 -3.24 -13.02 27.61
N ILE A 10 -3.83 -14.03 26.96
CA ILE A 10 -3.30 -14.61 25.70
C ILE A 10 -3.36 -13.58 24.55
N ALA A 11 -4.45 -12.80 24.47
CA ALA A 11 -4.57 -11.74 23.48
C ALA A 11 -3.54 -10.61 23.73
N ALA A 12 -3.27 -10.25 24.99
CA ALA A 12 -2.21 -9.30 25.36
C ALA A 12 -0.80 -9.83 25.03
N ASP A 13 -0.58 -11.15 25.18
CA ASP A 13 0.69 -11.82 24.87
C ASP A 13 1.04 -11.80 23.37
N LEU A 14 0.05 -11.76 22.48
CA LEU A 14 0.30 -11.76 21.03
C LEU A 14 0.45 -10.35 20.41
N ILE A 15 0.07 -9.27 21.11
CA ILE A 15 0.18 -7.89 20.60
C ILE A 15 1.59 -7.57 20.13
N ARG A 16 2.59 -7.92 20.96
CA ARG A 16 4.01 -7.66 20.63
C ARG A 16 4.47 -8.47 19.44
N THR A 17 4.00 -9.71 19.33
CA THR A 17 4.33 -10.61 18.23
C THR A 17 3.78 -10.08 16.91
N VAL A 18 2.47 -9.78 16.85
CA VAL A 18 1.85 -9.20 15.66
C VAL A 18 2.54 -7.89 15.27
N SER A 19 2.84 -7.03 16.25
CA SER A 19 3.53 -5.75 16.01
C SER A 19 4.93 -5.93 15.40
N ARG A 20 5.72 -6.88 15.89
CA ARG A 20 7.07 -7.16 15.37
C ARG A 20 7.03 -7.74 13.95
N HIS A 21 6.17 -8.73 13.71
CA HIS A 21 6.07 -9.38 12.40
C HIS A 21 5.50 -8.44 11.34
N SER A 22 4.51 -7.61 11.69
CA SER A 22 3.96 -6.60 10.78
C SER A 22 4.98 -5.51 10.46
N LEU A 23 5.74 -5.02 11.45
CA LEU A 23 6.83 -4.06 11.22
C LEU A 23 7.93 -4.66 10.33
N ALA A 24 8.32 -5.91 10.57
CA ALA A 24 9.29 -6.60 9.73
C ALA A 24 8.79 -6.71 8.28
N TYR A 25 7.53 -7.08 8.08
CA TYR A 25 6.90 -7.10 6.76
C TYR A 25 6.94 -5.72 6.07
N MET A 26 6.48 -4.67 6.77
CA MET A 26 6.44 -3.31 6.24
C MET A 26 7.83 -2.81 5.82
N LEU A 27 8.85 -3.05 6.65
CA LEU A 27 10.23 -2.63 6.36
C LEU A 27 10.82 -3.43 5.19
N CYS A 28 10.59 -4.73 5.12
CA CYS A 28 11.02 -5.54 3.98
C CYS A 28 10.37 -5.07 2.67
N ALA A 29 9.05 -4.89 2.67
CA ALA A 29 8.32 -4.44 1.48
C ALA A 29 8.79 -3.05 1.01
N ALA A 30 8.97 -2.10 1.94
CA ALA A 30 9.51 -0.78 1.62
C ALA A 30 10.96 -0.87 1.12
N SER A 31 11.77 -1.76 1.68
CA SER A 31 13.16 -1.94 1.27
C SER A 31 13.31 -2.48 -0.14
N GLU A 32 12.45 -3.42 -0.57
CA GLU A 32 12.39 -3.88 -1.96
C GLU A 32 12.04 -2.74 -2.92
N MET A 33 11.04 -1.93 -2.56
CA MET A 33 10.66 -0.75 -3.33
C MET A 33 11.83 0.25 -3.46
N PHE A 34 12.54 0.54 -2.36
CA PHE A 34 13.69 1.46 -2.38
C PHE A 34 14.89 0.92 -3.16
N ARG A 35 15.11 -0.40 -3.16
CA ARG A 35 16.16 -1.03 -3.97
C ARG A 35 15.83 -1.02 -5.46
N HIS A 36 14.56 -1.15 -5.80
CA HIS A 36 14.12 -1.27 -7.19
C HIS A 36 14.10 0.07 -7.92
N TYR A 37 13.70 1.14 -7.24
CA TYR A 37 13.52 2.45 -7.85
C TYR A 37 14.61 3.45 -7.44
N ASP A 38 15.23 4.09 -8.43
CA ASP A 38 16.16 5.21 -8.21
C ASP A 38 15.41 6.54 -8.01
N PHE A 39 14.75 6.66 -6.85
CA PHE A 39 13.99 7.85 -6.47
C PHE A 39 14.26 8.22 -5.01
N ASP A 40 14.05 9.50 -4.69
CA ASP A 40 13.99 9.95 -3.30
C ASP A 40 12.95 9.11 -2.52
N PRO A 41 13.30 8.51 -1.36
CA PRO A 41 12.39 7.62 -0.64
C PRO A 41 11.05 8.26 -0.28
N LEU A 42 11.03 9.58 -0.03
CA LEU A 42 9.79 10.29 0.27
C LEU A 42 8.91 10.44 -0.97
N ASP A 43 9.50 10.63 -2.15
CA ASP A 43 8.74 10.63 -3.41
C ASP A 43 8.13 9.25 -3.65
N LEU A 44 8.86 8.16 -3.40
CA LEU A 44 8.33 6.80 -3.52
C LEU A 44 7.15 6.56 -2.58
N MET A 45 7.26 7.01 -1.33
CA MET A 45 6.15 6.93 -0.38
C MET A 45 4.94 7.75 -0.86
N ILE A 46 5.14 8.97 -1.37
CA ILE A 46 4.06 9.80 -1.92
C ILE A 46 3.40 9.10 -3.12
N ILE A 47 4.17 8.53 -4.05
CA ILE A 47 3.65 7.76 -5.19
C ILE A 47 2.79 6.59 -4.70
N HIS A 48 3.27 5.82 -3.72
CA HIS A 48 2.54 4.66 -3.21
C HIS A 48 1.29 5.04 -2.40
N ALA A 49 1.28 6.17 -1.70
CA ALA A 49 0.07 6.69 -1.08
C ALA A 49 -0.98 7.10 -2.11
N VAL A 50 -0.56 7.72 -3.23
CA VAL A 50 -1.46 8.03 -4.35
C VAL A 50 -1.98 6.75 -5.01
N LEU A 51 -1.11 5.78 -5.30
CA LEU A 51 -1.49 4.47 -5.85
C LEU A 51 -2.55 3.79 -4.99
N ASN A 52 -2.29 3.67 -3.69
CA ASN A 52 -3.22 3.06 -2.75
C ASN A 52 -4.57 3.80 -2.75
N ALA A 53 -4.54 5.14 -2.72
CA ALA A 53 -5.76 5.96 -2.79
C ALA A 53 -6.54 5.76 -4.10
N ASN A 54 -5.84 5.60 -5.24
CA ASN A 54 -6.45 5.44 -6.56
C ASN A 54 -7.31 4.18 -6.67
N VAL A 55 -6.96 3.11 -5.95
CA VAL A 55 -7.65 1.82 -6.02
C VAL A 55 -8.61 1.55 -4.87
N LEU A 56 -8.76 2.46 -3.88
CA LEU A 56 -9.65 2.25 -2.72
C LEU A 56 -11.10 1.94 -3.10
N LYS A 57 -11.63 2.56 -4.18
CA LYS A 57 -12.99 2.26 -4.67
C LYS A 57 -13.08 0.91 -5.37
N ILE A 58 -11.99 0.51 -6.03
CA ILE A 58 -11.88 -0.76 -6.75
C ILE A 58 -11.85 -1.90 -5.73
N MET A 59 -10.99 -1.82 -4.72
CA MET A 59 -10.90 -2.80 -3.63
C MET A 59 -12.21 -2.97 -2.83
N LYS A 60 -13.07 -1.93 -2.82
CA LYS A 60 -14.38 -1.97 -2.14
C LYS A 60 -15.50 -2.54 -2.99
N ASN A 61 -15.27 -2.75 -4.29
CA ASN A 61 -16.24 -3.27 -5.23
C ASN A 61 -15.78 -4.66 -5.72
N PRO A 62 -16.44 -5.76 -5.29
CA PRO A 62 -15.98 -7.12 -5.62
C PRO A 62 -15.91 -7.43 -7.12
N GLU A 63 -16.79 -6.84 -7.94
CA GLU A 63 -16.76 -7.02 -9.38
C GLU A 63 -15.53 -6.35 -10.01
N LEU A 64 -15.24 -5.10 -9.61
CA LEU A 64 -14.07 -4.36 -10.08
C LEU A 64 -12.76 -4.97 -9.57
N ASP A 65 -12.72 -5.40 -8.30
CA ASP A 65 -11.56 -6.07 -7.72
C ASP A 65 -11.23 -7.36 -8.48
N ARG A 66 -12.24 -8.16 -8.82
CA ARG A 66 -12.05 -9.35 -9.67
C ARG A 66 -11.60 -8.99 -11.09
N GLN A 67 -12.17 -7.93 -11.67
CA GLN A 67 -11.84 -7.48 -13.02
C GLN A 67 -10.37 -7.03 -13.13
N PHE A 68 -9.86 -6.33 -12.12
CA PHE A 68 -8.50 -5.77 -12.11
C PHE A 68 -7.51 -6.57 -11.26
N GLY A 69 -7.92 -7.69 -10.65
CA GLY A 69 -7.04 -8.55 -9.85
C GLY A 69 -6.03 -9.37 -10.65
N SER A 70 -6.10 -9.35 -11.99
CA SER A 70 -5.09 -9.97 -12.85
C SER A 70 -3.79 -9.16 -12.78
N ILE A 71 -2.66 -9.85 -12.66
CA ILE A 71 -1.34 -9.21 -12.68
C ILE A 71 -1.09 -8.42 -13.98
N GLN A 72 -1.80 -8.73 -15.08
CA GLN A 72 -1.67 -8.03 -16.37
C GLN A 72 -2.69 -6.91 -16.56
N ALA A 73 -3.64 -6.74 -15.65
CA ALA A 73 -4.67 -5.73 -15.75
C ALA A 73 -4.20 -4.44 -15.06
N VAL A 74 -4.15 -3.34 -15.82
CA VAL A 74 -3.92 -2.00 -15.27
C VAL A 74 -5.24 -1.27 -15.20
N GLU A 75 -5.53 -0.65 -14.06
CA GLU A 75 -6.76 0.08 -13.87
C GLU A 75 -6.76 1.34 -14.75
N PRO A 76 -7.81 1.54 -15.57
CA PRO A 76 -7.92 2.73 -16.38
C PRO A 76 -7.97 3.98 -15.50
N ASP A 77 -7.32 5.06 -15.93
CA ASP A 77 -7.27 6.26 -15.09
C ASP A 77 -8.66 6.86 -14.80
N LYS A 78 -9.63 6.65 -15.70
CA LYS A 78 -11.01 7.12 -15.55
C LYS A 78 -11.75 6.53 -14.34
N ILE A 79 -11.29 5.39 -13.82
CA ILE A 79 -11.90 4.73 -12.66
C ILE A 79 -11.11 4.96 -11.36
N LYS A 80 -9.93 5.58 -11.44
CA LYS A 80 -9.08 5.86 -10.28
C LYS A 80 -9.68 6.96 -9.41
N GLN A 81 -9.57 6.80 -8.10
CA GLN A 81 -9.92 7.85 -7.15
C GLN A 81 -8.75 8.82 -6.94
N GLY A 82 -8.90 10.07 -7.37
CA GLY A 82 -7.90 11.12 -7.11
C GLY A 82 -7.71 11.41 -5.63
N VAL A 83 -6.50 11.88 -5.27
CA VAL A 83 -6.18 12.34 -3.91
C VAL A 83 -5.64 13.77 -3.91
N SER A 84 -6.15 14.60 -2.98
CA SER A 84 -5.71 15.99 -2.88
C SER A 84 -4.33 16.10 -2.21
N ARG A 85 -3.56 17.12 -2.59
CA ARG A 85 -2.28 17.45 -1.92
C ARG A 85 -2.46 17.75 -0.43
N ALA A 86 -3.60 18.32 -0.04
CA ALA A 86 -3.96 18.56 1.37
C ALA A 86 -4.15 17.24 2.14
N ALA A 87 -4.76 16.23 1.52
CA ALA A 87 -4.87 14.90 2.13
C ALA A 87 -3.49 14.24 2.28
N LEU A 88 -2.62 14.32 1.28
CA LEU A 88 -1.24 13.82 1.36
C LEU A 88 -0.43 14.55 2.44
N SER A 89 -0.56 15.87 2.55
CA SER A 89 0.09 16.68 3.60
C SER A 89 -0.33 16.22 5.00
N ARG A 90 -1.63 16.02 5.24
CA ARG A 90 -2.12 15.49 6.51
C ARG A 90 -1.66 14.06 6.78
N PHE A 91 -1.69 13.20 5.76
CA PHE A 91 -1.29 11.80 5.87
C PHE A 91 0.18 11.63 6.26
N PHE A 92 1.07 12.40 5.63
CA PHE A 92 2.51 12.33 5.90
C PHE A 92 3.00 13.28 7.00
N GLY A 93 2.16 14.18 7.50
CA GLY A 93 2.58 15.23 8.43
C GLY A 93 3.57 16.24 7.81
N LEU A 94 3.51 16.44 6.49
CA LEU A 94 4.42 17.33 5.75
C LEU A 94 3.78 18.70 5.50
N PRO A 95 4.56 19.79 5.42
CA PRO A 95 4.05 21.07 4.94
C PRO A 95 3.45 20.95 3.54
N ILE A 96 2.31 21.60 3.31
CA ILE A 96 1.59 21.53 2.02
C ILE A 96 2.46 21.97 0.84
N GLU A 97 3.33 22.97 1.04
CA GLU A 97 4.27 23.44 0.01
C GLU A 97 5.31 22.38 -0.36
N THR A 98 5.73 21.53 0.59
CA THR A 98 6.63 20.42 0.30
C THR A 98 5.94 19.38 -0.57
N VAL A 99 4.69 19.04 -0.26
CA VAL A 99 3.87 18.12 -1.07
C VAL A 99 3.62 18.70 -2.46
N ARG A 100 3.27 19.98 -2.58
CA ARG A 100 3.09 20.68 -3.87
C ARG A 100 4.33 20.55 -4.74
N ARG A 101 5.49 20.98 -4.23
CA ARG A 101 6.76 20.94 -4.96
C ARG A 101 7.11 19.53 -5.43
N ARG A 102 6.97 18.52 -4.57
CA ARG A 102 7.26 17.11 -4.91
C ARG A 102 6.26 16.56 -5.92
N ALA A 103 4.97 16.77 -5.72
CA ALA A 103 3.93 16.34 -6.66
C ALA A 103 4.10 16.98 -8.05
N ASP A 104 4.48 18.25 -8.12
CA ASP A 104 4.67 18.94 -9.40
C ASP A 104 5.92 18.42 -10.14
N ARG A 105 6.97 18.01 -9.41
CA ARG A 105 8.12 17.29 -10.00
C ARG A 105 7.69 15.94 -10.57
N LEU A 106 6.94 15.14 -9.80
CA LEU A 106 6.45 13.83 -10.23
C LEU A 106 5.47 13.93 -11.42
N LYS A 107 4.69 15.01 -11.49
CA LYS A 107 3.86 15.34 -12.66
C LYS A 107 4.71 15.64 -13.90
N LYS A 108 5.77 16.45 -13.76
CA LYS A 108 6.71 16.74 -14.86
C LYS A 108 7.41 15.48 -15.39
N GLN A 109 7.62 14.48 -14.53
CA GLN A 109 8.16 13.17 -14.91
C GLN A 109 7.13 12.22 -15.53
N GLY A 110 5.86 12.65 -15.68
CA GLY A 110 4.80 11.82 -16.24
C GLY A 110 4.31 10.70 -15.32
N ILE A 111 4.61 10.78 -14.02
CA ILE A 111 4.13 9.79 -13.02
C ILE A 111 2.74 10.18 -12.54
N PHE A 112 2.53 11.46 -12.24
CA PHE A 112 1.25 11.97 -11.80
C PHE A 112 0.49 12.69 -12.89
N ARG A 113 -0.84 12.58 -12.83
CA ARG A 113 -1.77 13.45 -13.55
C ARG A 113 -2.74 14.12 -12.57
N GLU A 114 -3.09 15.36 -12.88
CA GLU A 114 -4.15 16.09 -12.17
C GLU A 114 -5.51 15.72 -12.75
N THR A 115 -6.49 15.50 -11.89
CA THR A 115 -7.90 15.30 -12.23
C THR A 115 -8.74 16.23 -11.37
N ASP A 116 -10.04 16.33 -11.66
CA ASP A 116 -10.98 17.09 -10.83
C ASP A 116 -11.08 16.53 -9.39
N GLN A 117 -10.67 15.28 -9.18
CA GLN A 117 -10.63 14.62 -7.86
C GLN A 117 -9.25 14.69 -7.19
N GLY A 118 -8.26 15.33 -7.82
CA GLY A 118 -6.88 15.43 -7.34
C GLY A 118 -5.89 14.58 -8.14
N LEU A 119 -4.80 14.18 -7.49
CA LEU A 119 -3.70 13.46 -8.12
C LEU A 119 -4.01 11.98 -8.32
N ILE A 120 -3.63 11.45 -9.47
CA ILE A 120 -3.58 10.02 -9.75
C ILE A 120 -2.19 9.64 -10.26
N VAL A 121 -1.81 8.38 -10.09
CA VAL A 121 -0.70 7.77 -10.84
C VAL A 121 -1.26 7.32 -12.19
N THR A 122 -0.72 7.91 -13.26
CA THR A 122 -1.22 7.66 -14.62
C THR A 122 -0.90 6.23 -15.06
N GLU A 123 -1.84 5.57 -15.73
CA GLU A 123 -1.65 4.23 -16.32
C GLU A 123 -0.48 4.20 -17.31
N ALA A 124 -0.26 5.31 -18.02
CA ALA A 124 0.78 5.46 -19.03
C ALA A 124 2.18 5.78 -18.46
N ASN A 125 2.39 5.70 -17.14
CA ASN A 125 3.67 6.06 -16.55
C ASN A 125 4.76 5.06 -16.99
N GLN A 126 5.92 5.57 -17.44
CA GLN A 126 7.01 4.73 -17.95
C GLN A 126 7.72 3.88 -16.87
N PHE A 127 7.49 4.19 -15.60
CA PHE A 127 8.14 3.55 -14.45
C PHE A 127 7.37 2.32 -13.93
N LYS A 128 6.25 1.97 -14.58
CA LYS A 128 5.39 0.83 -14.21
C LYS A 128 4.89 0.88 -12.76
N PHE A 129 4.79 2.07 -12.17
CA PHE A 129 4.13 2.24 -10.88
C PHE A 129 2.67 1.76 -11.00
N GLY A 130 2.23 0.92 -10.06
CA GLY A 130 0.93 0.25 -10.09
C GLY A 130 0.89 -1.06 -10.89
N ASN A 131 1.88 -1.33 -11.74
CA ASN A 131 1.93 -2.55 -12.58
C ASN A 131 3.31 -3.23 -12.57
N ASN A 132 4.05 -3.12 -11.46
CA ASN A 132 5.36 -3.73 -11.33
C ASN A 132 5.22 -5.17 -10.81
N HIS A 133 5.22 -6.13 -11.73
CA HIS A 133 5.03 -7.54 -11.43
C HIS A 133 6.11 -8.12 -10.50
N GLU A 134 7.35 -7.63 -10.59
CA GLU A 134 8.44 -8.11 -9.74
C GLU A 134 8.21 -7.71 -8.28
N LEU A 135 7.87 -6.45 -8.04
CA LEU A 135 7.54 -5.96 -6.70
C LEU A 135 6.25 -6.60 -6.18
N GLN A 136 5.23 -6.79 -7.01
CA GLN A 136 3.99 -7.48 -6.63
C GLN A 136 4.25 -8.94 -6.23
N ARG A 137 5.04 -9.68 -7.02
CA ARG A 137 5.43 -11.07 -6.70
C ARG A 137 6.24 -11.14 -5.41
N THR A 138 7.20 -10.24 -5.25
CA THR A 138 8.02 -10.16 -4.04
C THR A 138 7.16 -9.85 -2.82
N ASN A 139 6.25 -8.89 -2.93
CA ASN A 139 5.30 -8.57 -1.88
C ASN A 139 4.41 -9.78 -1.52
N MET A 140 3.94 -10.54 -2.51
CA MET A 140 3.17 -11.77 -2.26
C MET A 140 3.97 -12.81 -1.45
N LEU A 141 5.27 -12.98 -1.72
CA LEU A 141 6.13 -13.85 -0.91
C LEU A 141 6.31 -13.32 0.51
N LEU A 142 6.46 -12.00 0.68
CA LEU A 142 6.56 -11.37 1.99
C LEU A 142 5.27 -11.50 2.80
N VAL A 143 4.10 -11.35 2.16
CA VAL A 143 2.79 -11.58 2.80
C VAL A 143 2.65 -13.05 3.22
N ARG A 144 3.00 -14.01 2.35
CA ARG A 144 2.96 -15.45 2.70
C ARG A 144 3.86 -15.77 3.89
N LYS A 145 5.07 -15.21 3.92
CA LYS A 145 5.97 -15.34 5.06
C LYS A 145 5.34 -14.74 6.32
N PHE A 146 4.84 -13.50 6.23
CA PHE A 146 4.21 -12.81 7.36
C PHE A 146 3.06 -13.63 7.95
N LEU A 147 2.14 -14.13 7.11
CA LEU A 147 1.00 -14.93 7.56
C LEU A 147 1.45 -16.26 8.18
N ARG A 148 2.42 -16.95 7.59
CA ARG A 148 2.98 -18.18 8.17
C ARG A 148 3.60 -17.92 9.54
N ASP A 149 4.43 -16.88 9.66
CA ASP A 149 5.08 -16.53 10.93
C ASP A 149 4.05 -16.18 12.03
N LEU A 150 2.92 -15.55 11.66
CA LEU A 150 1.81 -15.30 12.59
C LEU A 150 1.14 -16.61 13.04
N THR A 151 0.85 -17.52 12.11
CA THR A 151 0.24 -18.82 12.42
C THR A 151 1.15 -19.66 13.33
N GLU A 152 2.45 -19.71 13.04
CA GLU A 152 3.45 -20.41 13.87
C GLU A 152 3.55 -19.82 15.29
N ALA A 153 3.26 -18.54 15.43
CA ALA A 153 3.20 -17.85 16.73
C ALA A 153 1.86 -18.00 17.46
N GLY A 154 0.92 -18.79 16.93
CA GLY A 154 -0.38 -19.06 17.57
C GLY A 154 -1.46 -18.02 17.28
N VAL A 155 -1.30 -17.16 16.27
CA VAL A 155 -2.36 -16.25 15.81
C VAL A 155 -3.31 -17.00 14.89
N GLU A 156 -4.59 -17.06 15.25
CA GLU A 156 -5.63 -17.61 14.38
C GLU A 156 -5.97 -16.64 13.24
N LEU A 157 -5.78 -17.08 12.00
CA LEU A 157 -6.16 -16.31 10.82
C LEU A 157 -7.64 -16.56 10.46
N PRO A 158 -8.44 -15.51 10.20
CA PRO A 158 -9.84 -15.70 9.80
C PRO A 158 -9.94 -16.47 8.48
N GLY A 159 -10.67 -17.58 8.47
CA GLY A 159 -11.09 -18.28 7.25
C GLY A 159 -9.96 -18.96 6.46
N GLY A 160 -9.28 -19.93 7.09
CA GLY A 160 -8.32 -20.88 6.51
C GLY A 160 -7.98 -20.67 5.03
N ILE A 161 -6.84 -20.05 4.78
CA ILE A 161 -6.32 -19.69 3.44
C ILE A 161 -6.07 -20.94 2.60
#